data_AF-A0A952WU81-F1
#
_entry.id   AF-A0A952WU81-F1
#
_cell.length_a   1.000
_cell.length_b   1.000
_cell.length_c   1.000
_cell.angle_alpha   90.00
_cell.angle_beta   90.00
_cell.angle_gamma   90.00
#
_symmetry.space_group_name_H-M   'P 1'
#
loop_
_entity.id
_entity.type
_entity.pdbx_description
1 polymer ?
#
loop_
_entity_poly.entity_id
_entity_poly.type
_entity_poly.pdbx_seq_one_letter_code
_entity_poly.pdbx_strand_id
1 'polypeptide(L)'
;MTELNADCTIAGIVSMAPHAEAVLADLGIDNCCGAHATLREHCLRLRLNPDAVLGRLASCVTEGQAPLRGGHVHSLRAAAPRLLELAQRVAAAHAHRDARLGELLGVIESLAGGNDGGDAAADRTAALLARAGELTDHFRVPAQACGSWTQLVTLLGCLHEQAASATACASRA
;
A
#
# COMPACT_ATOMS: atom_id res chain seq x y z
N MET A 1 28.57 3.13 -4.50
CA MET A 1 27.90 2.06 -3.73
C MET A 1 27.40 2.70 -2.45
N THR A 2 26.09 2.85 -2.30
CA THR A 2 25.50 3.43 -1.09
C THR A 2 25.29 2.30 -0.10
N GLU A 3 26.11 2.26 0.94
CA GLU A 3 26.08 1.25 1.98
C GLU A 3 24.85 1.45 2.87
N LEU A 4 24.02 0.43 3.03
CA LEU A 4 22.90 0.46 3.97
C LEU A 4 23.45 0.41 5.40
N ASN A 5 23.13 1.40 6.22
CA ASN A 5 23.53 1.44 7.64
C ASN A 5 22.37 1.85 8.55
N ALA A 6 22.56 1.68 9.86
CA ALA A 6 21.51 1.89 10.86
C ALA A 6 21.10 3.36 11.02
N ASP A 7 21.93 4.30 10.55
CA ASP A 7 21.68 5.74 10.64
C ASP A 7 20.94 6.26 9.41
N CYS A 8 20.75 5.43 8.38
CA CYS A 8 19.84 5.73 7.29
C CYS A 8 18.39 5.81 7.79
N THR A 9 17.65 6.79 7.29
CA THR A 9 16.21 6.90 7.54
C THR A 9 15.48 5.74 6.88
N ILE A 10 14.38 5.31 7.48
CA ILE A 10 13.54 4.24 6.89
C ILE A 10 13.08 4.63 5.47
N ALA A 11 12.75 5.91 5.24
CA ALA A 11 12.45 6.43 3.91
C ALA A 11 13.64 6.28 2.94
N GLY A 12 14.86 6.59 3.40
CA GLY A 12 16.08 6.46 2.59
C GLY A 12 16.37 5.01 2.23
N ILE A 13 16.21 4.08 3.19
CA ILE A 13 16.36 2.64 2.98
C ILE A 13 15.35 2.14 1.95
N VAL A 14 14.06 2.46 2.10
CA VAL A 14 13.02 2.04 1.15
C VAL A 14 13.19 2.69 -0.22
N SER A 15 13.68 3.94 -0.28
CA SER A 15 13.97 4.62 -1.55
C SER A 15 15.12 3.97 -2.31
N MET A 16 16.16 3.51 -1.59
CA MET A 16 17.30 2.80 -2.16
C MET A 16 16.99 1.34 -2.47
N ALA A 17 16.12 0.72 -1.68
CA ALA A 17 15.79 -0.70 -1.71
C ALA A 17 14.28 -0.89 -1.47
N PRO A 18 13.43 -0.82 -2.51
CA PRO A 18 11.97 -0.97 -2.35
C PRO A 18 11.54 -2.30 -1.71
N HIS A 19 12.33 -3.36 -1.88
CA HIS A 19 12.11 -4.67 -1.26
C HIS A 19 12.35 -4.68 0.26
N ALA A 20 13.10 -3.71 0.79
CA ALA A 20 13.31 -3.55 2.24
C ALA A 20 12.00 -3.35 2.98
N GLU A 21 10.98 -2.81 2.31
CA GLU A 21 9.69 -2.54 2.92
C GLU A 21 8.99 -3.79 3.47
N ALA A 22 9.04 -4.90 2.74
CA ALA A 22 8.45 -6.16 3.21
C ALA A 22 9.17 -6.69 4.45
N VAL A 23 10.50 -6.62 4.46
CA VAL A 23 11.34 -7.03 5.60
C VAL A 23 11.10 -6.15 6.82
N LEU A 24 10.97 -4.84 6.61
CA LEU A 24 10.66 -3.88 7.68
C LEU A 24 9.25 -4.12 8.25
N ALA A 25 8.27 -4.39 7.40
CA ALA A 25 6.92 -4.74 7.82
C ALA A 25 6.88 -6.03 8.67
N ASP A 26 7.59 -7.08 8.25
CA ASP A 26 7.73 -8.33 9.01
C ASP A 26 8.36 -8.12 10.39
N LEU A 27 9.23 -7.11 10.53
CA LEU A 27 9.89 -6.75 11.77
C LEU A 27 9.05 -5.80 12.64
N GLY A 28 7.85 -5.42 12.19
CA GLY A 28 7.00 -4.44 12.87
C GLY A 28 7.53 -3.00 12.78
N ILE A 29 8.45 -2.73 11.87
CA ILE A 29 8.98 -1.38 11.61
C ILE A 29 8.04 -0.70 10.62
N ASP A 30 7.11 0.08 11.17
CA ASP A 30 6.14 0.84 10.40
C ASP A 30 6.81 2.03 9.67
N ASN A 31 6.93 1.91 8.35
CA ASN A 31 7.38 3.00 7.47
C ASN A 31 6.31 4.10 7.27
N CYS A 32 5.11 3.92 7.85
CA CYS A 32 3.97 4.79 7.60
C CYS A 32 4.09 6.13 8.35
N CYS A 33 4.43 6.14 9.63
CA CYS A 33 4.42 7.36 10.44
C CYS A 33 5.81 7.84 10.89
N GLY A 34 6.86 7.06 10.61
CA GLY A 34 8.22 7.28 11.13
C GLY A 34 9.30 7.15 10.07
N ALA A 35 8.99 7.37 8.80
CA ALA A 35 9.94 7.20 7.70
C ALA A 35 11.17 8.13 7.80
N HIS A 36 11.05 9.23 8.55
CA HIS A 36 12.14 10.15 8.87
C HIS A 36 13.05 9.67 10.00
N ALA A 37 12.57 8.76 10.85
CA ALA A 37 13.40 8.16 11.88
C ALA A 37 14.37 7.16 11.24
N THR A 38 15.52 7.04 11.86
CA THR A 38 16.57 6.10 11.48
C THR A 38 16.18 4.67 11.81
N LEU A 39 16.78 3.71 11.11
CA LEU A 39 16.64 2.29 11.44
C LEU A 39 17.02 2.01 12.90
N ARG A 40 18.07 2.68 13.40
CA ARG A 40 18.53 2.59 14.79
C ARG A 40 17.44 3.00 15.77
N GLU A 41 16.76 4.11 15.55
CA GLU A 41 15.70 4.61 16.43
C GLU A 41 14.50 3.66 16.49
N HIS A 42 14.10 3.09 15.35
CA HIS A 42 13.05 2.06 15.31
C HIS A 42 13.47 0.77 16.00
N CYS A 43 14.71 0.30 15.76
CA CYS A 43 15.25 -0.88 16.41
C CYS A 43 15.31 -0.72 17.94
N LEU A 44 15.73 0.45 18.43
CA LEU A 44 15.75 0.75 19.87
C LEU A 44 14.35 0.71 20.50
N ARG A 45 13.35 1.29 19.82
CA ARG A 45 11.95 1.26 20.27
C ARG A 45 11.39 -0.15 20.34
N LEU A 46 11.72 -0.99 19.36
CA LEU A 46 11.22 -2.36 19.24
C LEU A 46 12.12 -3.41 19.94
N ARG A 47 13.20 -2.96 20.59
CA ARG A 47 14.26 -3.83 21.17
C ARG A 47 14.82 -4.85 20.18
N LEU A 48 14.95 -4.44 18.92
CA LEU A 48 15.58 -5.21 17.85
C LEU A 48 17.06 -4.86 17.77
N ASN A 49 17.89 -5.81 17.35
CA ASN A 49 19.30 -5.56 17.09
C ASN A 49 19.47 -4.91 15.69
N PRO A 50 19.97 -3.67 15.59
CA PRO A 50 20.13 -2.97 14.31
C PRO A 50 21.01 -3.74 13.31
N ASP A 51 22.07 -4.40 13.79
CA ASP A 51 23.00 -5.15 12.93
C ASP A 51 22.33 -6.41 12.37
N ALA A 52 21.48 -7.06 13.15
CA ALA A 52 20.71 -8.23 12.69
C ALA A 52 19.66 -7.83 11.63
N VAL A 53 19.03 -6.67 11.79
CA VAL A 53 18.09 -6.13 10.81
C VAL A 53 18.81 -5.75 9.51
N LEU A 54 19.96 -5.08 9.60
CA LEU A 54 20.80 -4.76 8.43
C LEU A 54 21.25 -6.02 7.70
N GLY A 55 21.60 -7.09 8.43
CA GLY A 55 21.94 -8.39 7.84
C GLY A 55 20.79 -8.96 6.99
N ARG A 56 19.56 -8.96 7.52
CA ARG A 56 18.38 -9.41 6.77
C ARG A 56 18.11 -8.54 5.54
N LEU A 57 18.22 -7.22 5.68
CA LEU A 57 18.04 -6.27 4.59
C LEU A 57 19.07 -6.48 3.46
N ALA A 58 20.35 -6.66 3.81
CA ALA A 58 21.42 -6.89 2.87
C ALA A 58 21.25 -8.22 2.12
N SER A 59 20.80 -9.28 2.80
CA SER A 59 20.49 -10.57 2.15
C SER A 59 19.38 -10.43 1.08
N CYS A 60 18.34 -9.65 1.34
CA CYS A 60 17.26 -9.41 0.36
C CYS A 60 17.68 -8.54 -0.84
N VAL A 61 18.68 -7.67 -0.69
CA VAL A 61 19.26 -6.93 -1.85
C VAL A 61 19.97 -7.88 -2.81
N THR A 62 20.49 -9.00 -2.28
CA THR A 62 21.30 -9.97 -3.04
C THR A 62 20.41 -10.97 -3.78
N GLU A 63 19.27 -11.33 -3.20
CA GLU A 63 18.22 -12.13 -3.85
C GLU A 63 17.21 -11.19 -4.51
N GLY A 64 17.54 -10.72 -5.71
CA GLY A 64 16.75 -9.74 -6.46
C GLY A 64 15.28 -10.11 -6.61
N GLN A 65 14.44 -9.67 -5.68
CA GLN A 65 12.99 -9.62 -5.84
C GLN A 65 12.63 -8.21 -6.33
N ALA A 66 12.24 -8.17 -7.60
CA ALA A 66 11.93 -6.95 -8.34
C ALA A 66 10.88 -6.09 -7.60
N PRO A 67 10.95 -4.75 -7.72
CA PRO A 67 9.91 -3.88 -7.22
C PRO A 67 8.58 -4.22 -7.90
N LEU A 68 7.47 -4.08 -7.17
CA LEU A 68 6.16 -3.86 -7.78
C LEU A 68 6.14 -2.49 -8.47
N ARG A 69 6.98 -2.31 -9.51
CA ARG A 69 6.84 -1.26 -10.51
C ARG A 69 6.09 -1.90 -11.68
N GLY A 70 4.83 -1.52 -11.86
CA GLY A 70 4.10 -1.75 -13.11
C GLY A 70 3.66 -3.18 -13.42
N GLY A 71 3.60 -4.07 -12.43
CA GLY A 71 2.93 -5.36 -12.62
C GLY A 71 1.41 -5.14 -12.64
N HIS A 72 0.75 -5.51 -13.74
CA HIS A 72 -0.71 -5.64 -13.80
C HIS A 72 -1.28 -6.15 -12.47
N VAL A 73 -2.10 -5.36 -11.79
CA VAL A 73 -2.93 -5.88 -10.71
C VAL A 73 -3.85 -6.92 -11.37
N HIS A 74 -3.64 -8.20 -11.09
CA HIS A 74 -4.43 -9.27 -11.70
C HIS A 74 -5.76 -9.38 -10.94
N SER A 75 -6.77 -8.65 -11.38
CA SER A 75 -8.13 -8.61 -10.83
C SER A 75 -8.26 -8.04 -9.40
N LEU A 76 -9.42 -7.44 -9.12
CA LEU A 76 -9.79 -6.98 -7.78
C LEU A 76 -9.65 -8.08 -6.73
N ARG A 77 -9.98 -9.33 -7.09
CA ARG A 77 -9.91 -10.48 -6.18
C ARG A 77 -8.48 -10.73 -5.67
N ALA A 78 -7.46 -10.62 -6.52
CA ALA A 78 -6.08 -10.81 -6.06
C ALA A 78 -5.57 -9.60 -5.28
N ALA A 79 -6.07 -8.40 -5.58
CA ALA A 79 -5.70 -7.16 -4.90
C ALA A 79 -6.34 -7.00 -3.51
N ALA A 80 -7.52 -7.60 -3.31
CA ALA A 80 -8.37 -7.38 -2.15
C ALA A 80 -7.68 -7.59 -0.79
N PRO A 81 -6.90 -8.67 -0.55
CA PRO A 81 -6.24 -8.86 0.74
C PRO A 81 -5.26 -7.71 1.06
N ARG A 82 -4.50 -7.27 0.05
CA ARG A 82 -3.52 -6.19 0.21
C ARG A 82 -4.19 -4.82 0.39
N LEU A 83 -5.26 -4.54 -0.35
CA LEU A 83 -6.04 -3.30 -0.17
C LEU A 83 -6.60 -3.20 1.24
N LEU A 84 -7.18 -4.29 1.74
CA LEU A 84 -7.76 -4.33 3.08
C LEU A 84 -6.70 -4.10 4.15
N GLU A 85 -5.55 -4.79 4.05
CA GLU A 85 -4.43 -4.60 4.97
C GLU A 85 -3.95 -3.14 5.01
N LEU A 86 -3.72 -2.53 3.83
CA LEU A 86 -3.26 -1.15 3.74
C LEU A 86 -4.30 -0.15 4.29
N ALA A 87 -5.58 -0.36 3.98
CA ALA A 87 -6.67 0.48 4.46
C ALA A 87 -6.82 0.41 5.98
N GLN A 88 -6.72 -0.80 6.55
CA GLN A 88 -6.76 -1.01 8.00
C GLN A 88 -5.60 -0.30 8.70
N ARG A 89 -4.39 -0.39 8.15
CA ARG A 89 -3.21 0.30 8.70
C ARG A 89 -3.37 1.82 8.67
N VAL A 90 -3.82 2.37 7.55
CA VAL A 90 -4.08 3.82 7.40
C VAL A 90 -5.17 4.26 8.37
N ALA A 91 -6.29 3.54 8.45
CA ALA A 91 -7.40 3.88 9.34
C ALA A 91 -6.97 3.79 10.81
N ALA A 92 -6.26 2.73 11.22
CA ALA A 92 -5.77 2.60 12.59
C ALA A 92 -4.86 3.76 13.00
N ALA A 93 -3.98 4.21 12.10
CA ALA A 93 -3.05 5.31 12.37
C ALA A 93 -3.71 6.70 12.32
N HIS A 94 -4.73 6.89 11.49
CA HIS A 94 -5.16 8.24 11.08
C HIS A 94 -6.67 8.51 11.16
N ALA A 95 -7.53 7.51 11.38
CA ALA A 95 -9.00 7.71 11.39
C ALA A 95 -9.47 8.67 12.48
N HIS A 96 -8.73 8.80 13.58
CA HIS A 96 -9.02 9.80 14.62
C HIS A 96 -8.83 11.26 14.15
N ARG A 97 -8.11 11.49 13.04
CA ARG A 97 -7.84 12.81 12.47
C ARG A 97 -8.72 13.12 11.27
N ASP A 98 -9.16 12.10 10.54
CA ASP A 98 -9.99 12.24 9.36
C ASP A 98 -11.01 11.09 9.27
N ALA A 99 -12.29 11.42 9.47
CA ALA A 99 -13.40 10.47 9.41
C ALA A 99 -13.54 9.80 8.03
N ARG A 100 -13.07 10.44 6.95
CA ARG A 100 -13.10 9.88 5.59
C ARG A 100 -12.27 8.60 5.48
N LEU A 101 -11.26 8.42 6.35
CA LEU A 101 -10.43 7.22 6.35
C LEU A 101 -11.17 6.00 6.92
N GLY A 102 -12.06 6.21 7.89
CA GLY A 102 -12.97 5.17 8.36
C GLY A 102 -13.99 4.78 7.28
N GLU A 103 -14.50 5.76 6.54
CA GLU A 103 -15.39 5.50 5.41
C GLU A 103 -14.68 4.75 4.27
N LEU A 104 -13.45 5.17 3.92
CA LEU A 104 -12.64 4.51 2.89
C LEU A 104 -12.36 3.04 3.24
N LEU A 105 -12.10 2.73 4.52
CA LEU A 105 -11.96 1.36 4.97
C LEU A 105 -13.24 0.55 4.71
N GLY A 106 -14.42 1.09 5.07
CA GLY A 106 -15.70 0.41 4.82
C GLY A 106 -15.99 0.17 3.32
N VAL A 107 -15.61 1.10 2.46
CA VAL A 107 -15.68 0.93 0.99
C VAL A 107 -14.79 -0.22 0.52
N ILE A 108 -13.57 -0.31 1.05
CA ILE A 108 -12.60 -1.34 0.68
C ILE A 108 -13.01 -2.71 1.23
N GLU A 109 -13.57 -2.78 2.42
CA GLU A 109 -14.18 -4.00 2.97
C GLU A 109 -15.32 -4.50 2.06
N SER A 110 -16.15 -3.58 1.57
CA SER A 110 -17.24 -3.89 0.63
C SER A 110 -16.71 -4.39 -0.72
N LEU A 111 -15.60 -3.82 -1.22
CA LEU A 111 -14.92 -4.29 -2.43
C LEU A 111 -14.32 -5.69 -2.23
N ALA A 112 -13.73 -5.96 -1.07
CA ALA A 112 -13.10 -7.24 -0.76
C ALA A 112 -14.14 -8.36 -0.50
N GLY A 113 -15.32 -8.00 0.01
CA GLY A 113 -16.41 -8.94 0.31
C GLY A 113 -17.30 -9.32 -0.89
N GLY A 114 -17.12 -8.68 -2.04
CA GLY A 114 -17.90 -8.93 -3.25
C GLY A 114 -17.64 -10.31 -3.84
N ASN A 115 -18.46 -11.30 -3.48
CA ASN A 115 -18.34 -12.68 -3.96
C ASN A 115 -19.25 -12.99 -5.16
N ASP A 116 -20.07 -12.04 -5.60
CA ASP A 116 -21.12 -12.29 -6.60
C ASP A 116 -20.60 -11.99 -8.01
N GLY A 117 -20.78 -12.93 -8.94
CA GLY A 117 -20.48 -12.73 -10.36
C GLY A 117 -21.68 -12.17 -11.13
N GLY A 118 -21.44 -11.34 -12.14
CA GLY A 118 -22.46 -10.79 -13.06
C GLY A 118 -22.45 -9.27 -13.16
N ASP A 119 -23.29 -8.72 -14.04
CA ASP A 119 -23.29 -7.29 -14.40
C ASP A 119 -23.58 -6.38 -13.20
N ALA A 120 -24.54 -6.75 -12.35
CA ALA A 120 -24.86 -6.00 -11.14
C ALA A 120 -23.68 -5.91 -10.15
N ALA A 121 -22.79 -6.92 -10.14
CA ALA A 121 -21.58 -6.91 -9.32
C ALA A 121 -20.48 -6.05 -9.94
N ALA A 122 -20.37 -6.03 -11.27
CA ALA A 122 -19.47 -5.14 -11.99
C ALA A 122 -19.87 -3.67 -11.77
N ASP A 123 -21.16 -3.33 -11.88
CA ASP A 123 -21.68 -1.98 -11.62
C ASP A 123 -21.44 -1.54 -10.18
N ARG A 124 -21.69 -2.44 -9.21
CA ARG A 124 -21.40 -2.18 -7.80
C ARG A 124 -19.92 -1.94 -7.56
N THR A 125 -19.06 -2.75 -8.18
CA THR A 125 -17.60 -2.60 -8.09
C THR A 125 -17.16 -1.26 -8.65
N ALA A 126 -17.68 -0.86 -9.81
CA ALA A 126 -17.40 0.44 -10.41
C ALA A 126 -17.85 1.59 -9.51
N ALA A 127 -19.06 1.51 -8.92
CA ALA A 127 -19.57 2.51 -7.99
C ALA A 127 -18.72 2.64 -6.72
N LEU A 128 -18.28 1.52 -6.14
CA LEU A 128 -17.41 1.51 -4.97
C LEU A 128 -16.02 2.09 -5.29
N LEU A 129 -15.45 1.77 -6.46
CA LEU A 129 -14.18 2.36 -6.91
C LEU A 129 -14.32 3.88 -7.17
N ALA A 130 -15.43 4.33 -7.72
CA ALA A 130 -15.71 5.76 -7.89
C ALA A 130 -15.79 6.47 -6.52
N ARG A 131 -16.49 5.89 -5.54
CA ARG A 131 -16.55 6.43 -4.18
C ARG A 131 -15.18 6.48 -3.51
N ALA A 132 -14.36 5.44 -3.68
CA ALA A 132 -12.98 5.45 -3.19
C ALA A 132 -12.17 6.60 -3.83
N GLY A 133 -12.42 6.91 -5.10
CA GLY A 133 -11.84 8.08 -5.78
C GLY A 133 -12.19 9.40 -5.11
N GLU A 134 -13.46 9.62 -4.78
CA GLU A 134 -13.91 10.85 -4.09
C GLU A 134 -13.25 11.00 -2.70
N LEU A 135 -13.11 9.91 -1.95
CA LEU A 135 -12.50 9.91 -0.62
C LEU A 135 -10.98 10.10 -0.65
N THR A 136 -10.34 9.83 -1.79
CA THR A 136 -8.87 9.87 -1.97
C THR A 136 -8.40 11.03 -2.85
N ASP A 137 -9.24 12.05 -3.08
CA ASP A 137 -8.94 13.17 -3.98
C ASP A 137 -8.53 12.69 -5.39
N HIS A 138 -9.38 11.85 -5.98
CA HIS A 138 -9.17 11.25 -7.30
C HIS A 138 -7.86 10.47 -7.40
N PHE A 139 -7.56 9.71 -6.35
CA PHE A 139 -6.34 8.91 -6.24
C PHE A 139 -5.04 9.73 -6.31
N ARG A 140 -5.07 11.00 -5.90
CA ARG A 140 -3.87 11.83 -5.83
C ARG A 140 -3.10 11.55 -4.54
N VAL A 141 -1.80 11.33 -4.70
CA VAL A 141 -0.90 11.15 -3.55
C VAL A 141 -0.35 12.53 -3.14
N PRO A 142 -0.65 13.01 -1.93
CA PRO A 142 -0.03 14.23 -1.41
C PRO A 142 1.47 14.02 -1.16
N ALA A 143 2.28 15.07 -1.35
CA ALA A 143 3.75 14.99 -1.25
C ALA A 143 4.27 14.53 0.13
N GLN A 144 3.45 14.62 1.18
CA GLN A 144 3.79 14.19 2.55
C GLN A 144 2.96 12.99 3.02
N ALA A 145 2.40 12.22 2.08
CA ALA A 145 1.69 10.99 2.40
C ALA A 145 2.62 9.94 3.02
N CYS A 146 2.06 9.15 3.94
CA CYS A 146 2.72 7.96 4.43
C CYS A 146 2.87 6.90 3.32
N GLY A 147 3.88 6.03 3.42
CA GLY A 147 4.13 4.98 2.43
C GLY A 147 2.91 4.09 2.16
N SER A 148 2.18 3.70 3.22
CA SER A 148 0.96 2.90 3.11
C SER A 148 -0.18 3.62 2.40
N TRP A 149 -0.34 4.94 2.59
CA TRP A 149 -1.33 5.73 1.85
C TRP A 149 -0.98 5.80 0.37
N THR A 150 0.30 6.09 0.05
CA THR A 150 0.80 6.13 -1.33
C THR A 150 0.53 4.82 -2.05
N GLN A 151 0.80 3.69 -1.41
CA GLN A 151 0.53 2.36 -1.97
C GLN A 151 -0.96 2.09 -2.15
N LEU A 152 -1.76 2.39 -1.13
CA LEU A 152 -3.20 2.18 -1.17
C LEU A 152 -3.84 2.93 -2.34
N VAL A 153 -3.52 4.23 -2.44
CA VAL A 153 -4.04 5.12 -3.46
C VAL A 153 -3.60 4.71 -4.87
N THR A 154 -2.33 4.31 -5.02
CA THR A 154 -1.81 3.81 -6.31
C THR A 154 -2.55 2.54 -6.75
N LEU A 155 -2.75 1.58 -5.86
CA LEU A 155 -3.46 0.33 -6.16
C LEU A 155 -4.94 0.58 -6.52
N LEU A 156 -5.63 1.46 -5.79
CA LEU A 156 -7.01 1.83 -6.07
C LEU A 156 -7.14 2.51 -7.45
N GLY A 157 -6.23 3.42 -7.79
CA GLY A 157 -6.20 4.07 -9.10
C GLY A 157 -6.07 3.07 -10.24
N CYS A 158 -5.14 2.11 -10.14
CA CYS A 158 -4.99 1.06 -11.15
C CYS A 158 -6.27 0.21 -11.31
N LEU A 159 -6.95 -0.13 -10.21
CA LEU A 159 -8.19 -0.92 -10.27
C LEU A 159 -9.35 -0.12 -10.88
N HIS A 160 -9.43 1.18 -10.58
CA HIS A 160 -10.41 2.08 -11.18
C HIS A 160 -10.26 2.17 -12.70
N GLU A 161 -9.02 2.35 -13.18
CA GLU A 161 -8.71 2.39 -14.62
C GLU A 161 -9.04 1.07 -15.33
N GLN A 162 -8.76 -0.06 -14.68
CA GLN A 162 -9.09 -1.39 -15.22
C GLN A 162 -10.61 -1.61 -15.31
N ALA A 163 -11.35 -1.24 -14.27
CA ALA A 163 -12.81 -1.34 -14.26
C ALA A 163 -13.43 -0.47 -15.36
N ALA A 164 -12.98 0.78 -15.51
CA ALA A 164 -13.43 1.68 -16.56
C ALA A 164 -13.14 1.13 -17.98
N SER A 165 -11.96 0.53 -18.17
CA SER A 165 -11.57 -0.08 -19.44
C SER A 165 -12.41 -1.32 -19.79
N ALA A 166 -12.76 -2.14 -18.79
CA ALA A 166 -13.61 -3.32 -18.98
C ALA A 166 -15.04 -2.93 -19.40
N THR A 167 -15.63 -1.91 -18.76
CA THR A 167 -16.95 -1.39 -19.13
C THR A 167 -16.97 -0.81 -20.54
N ALA A 168 -15.91 -0.10 -20.95
CA ALA A 168 -15.79 0.49 -22.29
C ALA A 168 -15.58 -0.54 -23.43
N CYS A 169 -15.13 -1.74 -23.09
CA CYS A 169 -15.03 -2.88 -24.01
C CYS A 169 -16.38 -3.60 -24.13
N ALA A 170 -17.07 -3.81 -23.00
CA ALA A 170 -18.39 -4.43 -22.96
C ALA A 170 -19.47 -3.62 -23.69
N SER A 171 -19.36 -2.28 -23.72
CA SER A 171 -20.32 -1.41 -24.42
C SER A 171 -20.12 -1.30 -25.94
N ARG A 172 -19.09 -1.96 -26.49
CA ARG A 172 -18.74 -1.94 -27.92
C ARG A 172 -18.91 -3.30 -28.61
N ALA A 173 -19.31 -4.33 -27.87
CA ALA A 173 -19.63 -5.67 -28.38
C ALA A 173 -21.15 -5.78 -28.59
#